data_AF-A0A964R332-F1
#
_entry.id   AF-A0A964R332-F1
#
_cell.length_a   1.000
_cell.length_b   1.000
_cell.length_c   1.000
_cell.angle_alpha   90.00
_cell.angle_beta   90.00
_cell.angle_gamma   90.00
#
_symmetry.space_group_name_H-M   'P 1'
#
loop_
_entity.id
_entity.type
_entity.pdbx_description
1 polymer ?
#
loop_
_entity_poly.entity_id
_entity_poly.type
_entity_poly.pdbx_seq_one_letter_code
_entity_poly.pdbx_strand_id
1 'polypeptide(L)'
;MRSEYQNVFCYSSLTHNYKMEDVKKFAPEFEQLGMSQEDAHLVAPFFTNLDDSVYGITFLPPEVIGALCSRTSRAKDDLRLVFLKEFMKPFLGGNDDYAKDLSALVTFLHEHPVEKIFANPKARDFYITWLAQFGDDSIAQMAGAHLVFGALSQIAIKHIEDMRVGIAPIEKSTRYVDYSSKVNGKYRYYQDPVLADIGLADEYRQAMDNLFETYTALMQEYMVFLKAKYPAEEDRVLKTKAFDVLRLILPNSTVSQVAFFSNGQSFEYMVNRSLDHVLGEIRWAAQRSFEELSKFIPAFLRRVDTEPAKAYRQYLSGKSTRVREILRAMNWQEEAPLVNGPAVKLLEFDADAENKIIAGLVFKETNEPFDVALGKVHALTQDQKEEILKAALKDRTQKYYKVPRAFENAFMRFEITMNIGAWRDLHRHRMHTQERQLFTIANGFDIPPELKEAGLDARYISAIQKIEELYKKVAVHNVDLAQYCTTMAHRVRFQQYQNFRAFFWEAELRTIAQGHPDYRKIEHDKIKLVQPIYPLLSKYLLVDMGDYDFARRGDTKSIQRKEEELKKYFTDKK
;
A
#
# COMPACT_ATOMS: atom_id res chain seq x y z
N MET A 1 -7.02 0.56 35.79
CA MET A 1 -7.28 1.40 34.59
C MET A 1 -8.40 0.80 33.73
N ARG A 2 -9.57 0.53 34.31
CA ARG A 2 -10.77 0.06 33.61
C ARG A 2 -11.98 0.70 34.29
N SER A 3 -12.43 1.86 33.78
CA SER A 3 -13.78 2.41 34.01
C SER A 3 -14.13 3.65 33.16
N GLU A 4 -13.32 4.10 32.20
CA GLU A 4 -13.59 5.37 31.48
C GLU A 4 -13.86 5.24 29.97
N TYR A 5 -14.06 4.03 29.45
CA TYR A 5 -14.40 3.82 28.02
C TYR A 5 -15.90 3.57 27.75
N GLN A 6 -16.76 3.77 28.75
CA GLN A 6 -18.22 3.74 28.57
C GLN A 6 -18.78 5.16 28.67
N ASN A 7 -19.48 5.58 27.62
CA ASN A 7 -20.13 6.88 27.41
C ASN A 7 -19.25 7.97 26.81
N VAL A 8 -19.20 8.06 25.48
CA VAL A 8 -19.46 9.27 24.67
C VAL A 8 -19.47 8.80 23.21
N PHE A 9 -20.62 8.63 22.57
CA PHE A 9 -20.72 8.65 21.10
C PHE A 9 -22.12 9.03 20.64
N CYS A 10 -22.44 10.32 20.71
CA CYS A 10 -23.58 10.88 19.99
C CYS A 10 -23.05 11.43 18.66
N TYR A 11 -23.35 10.76 17.54
CA TYR A 11 -23.17 11.34 16.22
C TYR A 11 -24.55 11.53 15.61
N SER A 12 -24.96 12.80 15.52
CA SER A 12 -26.05 13.21 14.65
C SER A 12 -25.65 12.93 13.20
N SER A 13 -26.54 12.29 12.46
CA SER A 13 -26.50 12.12 11.02
C SER A 13 -26.28 13.47 10.31
N LEU A 14 -25.04 13.78 9.94
CA LEU A 14 -24.70 14.93 9.10
C LEU A 14 -24.48 14.44 7.67
N THR A 15 -25.57 14.34 6.91
CA THR A 15 -25.53 14.31 5.45
C THR A 15 -25.18 15.72 4.96
N HIS A 16 -23.89 16.00 4.75
CA HIS A 16 -23.46 17.24 4.12
C HIS A 16 -23.10 17.00 2.66
N ASN A 17 -23.88 17.61 1.75
CA ASN A 17 -23.51 17.84 0.36
C ASN A 17 -22.38 18.88 0.34
N TYR A 18 -21.13 18.44 0.23
CA TYR A 18 -19.99 19.35 0.16
C TYR A 18 -19.69 19.74 -1.29
N LYS A 19 -19.68 21.04 -1.60
CA LYS A 19 -19.18 21.58 -2.87
C LYS A 19 -17.63 21.60 -2.81
N MET A 20 -16.96 21.70 -3.96
CA MET A 20 -15.49 21.65 -4.07
C MET A 20 -14.76 22.64 -3.12
N GLU A 21 -15.37 23.79 -2.83
CA GLU A 21 -14.85 24.79 -1.88
C GLU A 21 -14.72 24.25 -0.45
N ASP A 22 -15.52 23.26 -0.07
CA ASP A 22 -15.55 22.70 1.28
C ASP A 22 -14.47 21.65 1.54
N VAL A 23 -13.91 21.04 0.49
CA VAL A 23 -12.91 19.97 0.62
C VAL A 23 -11.46 20.46 0.49
N LYS A 24 -11.22 21.64 -0.09
CA LYS A 24 -9.86 22.19 -0.27
C LYS A 24 -9.13 22.39 1.06
N LYS A 25 -9.84 22.71 2.14
CA LYS A 25 -9.24 22.85 3.48
C LYS A 25 -8.56 21.57 3.98
N PHE A 26 -8.95 20.41 3.46
CA PHE A 26 -8.36 19.12 3.83
C PHE A 26 -7.12 18.75 2.99
N ALA A 27 -6.65 19.62 2.10
CA ALA A 27 -5.44 19.40 1.34
C ALA A 27 -4.23 19.27 2.27
N PRO A 28 -3.38 18.23 2.11
CA PRO A 28 -2.08 18.19 2.76
C PRO A 28 -1.18 19.31 2.22
N GLU A 29 -0.20 19.72 3.02
CA GLU A 29 0.81 20.66 2.54
C GLU A 29 1.63 20.03 1.41
N PHE A 30 1.71 20.75 0.30
CA PHE A 30 2.50 20.38 -0.87
C PHE A 30 3.60 21.42 -1.10
N GLU A 31 4.84 20.95 -1.26
CA GLU A 31 5.98 21.80 -1.56
C GLU A 31 5.97 22.15 -3.04
N GLN A 32 5.91 23.45 -3.34
CA GLN A 32 6.06 23.92 -4.71
C GLN A 32 7.42 23.47 -5.26
N LEU A 33 7.43 23.00 -6.51
CA LEU A 33 8.60 22.34 -7.09
C LEU A 33 9.80 23.27 -7.32
N GLY A 34 9.60 24.59 -7.27
CA GLY A 34 10.65 25.58 -7.44
C GLY A 34 11.33 25.55 -8.81
N MET A 35 10.62 25.07 -9.85
CA MET A 35 11.15 25.00 -11.21
C MET A 35 11.33 26.41 -11.82
N SER A 36 12.39 26.59 -12.61
CA SER A 36 12.49 27.76 -13.50
C SER A 36 11.43 27.67 -14.60
N GLN A 37 11.16 28.78 -15.29
CA GLN A 37 10.23 28.76 -16.43
C GLN A 37 10.70 27.82 -17.54
N GLU A 38 12.01 27.76 -17.79
CA GLU A 38 12.63 26.83 -18.74
C GLU A 38 12.43 25.37 -18.32
N ASP A 39 12.71 25.04 -17.05
CA ASP A 39 12.52 23.70 -16.51
C ASP A 39 11.04 23.27 -16.54
N ALA A 40 10.13 24.19 -16.19
CA ALA A 40 8.70 23.95 -16.27
C ALA A 40 8.24 23.73 -17.72
N HIS A 41 8.79 24.46 -18.68
CA HIS A 41 8.50 24.28 -20.11
C HIS A 41 8.84 22.86 -20.58
N LEU A 42 9.94 22.28 -20.12
CA LEU A 42 10.35 20.92 -20.51
C LEU A 42 9.43 19.82 -19.95
N VAL A 43 8.73 20.08 -18.85
CA VAL A 43 8.00 19.05 -18.09
C VAL A 43 6.49 19.17 -18.27
N ALA A 44 5.96 20.41 -18.34
CA ALA A 44 4.53 20.71 -18.33
C ALA A 44 3.69 19.86 -19.30
N PRO A 45 4.10 19.57 -20.55
CA PRO A 45 3.24 18.84 -21.48
C PRO A 45 2.94 17.38 -21.08
N PHE A 46 3.75 16.79 -20.20
CA PHE A 46 3.67 15.38 -19.83
C PHE A 46 2.83 15.10 -18.57
N PHE A 47 2.38 16.16 -17.88
CA PHE A 47 1.64 16.06 -16.63
C PHE A 47 0.44 16.99 -16.63
N THR A 48 -0.61 16.63 -15.89
CA THR A 48 -1.85 17.42 -15.87
C THR A 48 -1.74 18.73 -15.07
N ASN A 49 -0.71 18.87 -14.23
CA ASN A 49 -0.31 20.09 -13.52
C ASN A 49 1.12 19.96 -12.94
N LEU A 50 1.74 21.09 -12.57
CA LEU A 50 3.08 21.16 -11.94
C LEU A 50 3.06 21.71 -10.50
N ASP A 51 1.92 22.20 -10.03
CA ASP A 51 1.79 23.03 -8.84
C ASP A 51 0.91 22.42 -7.74
N ASP A 52 0.36 21.21 -7.98
CA ASP A 52 -0.45 20.47 -7.01
C ASP A 52 0.15 19.10 -6.67
N SER A 53 -0.28 18.55 -5.54
CA SER A 53 0.08 17.23 -5.01
C SER A 53 -0.49 16.10 -5.85
N VAL A 54 -1.69 16.26 -6.41
CA VAL A 54 -2.33 15.22 -7.23
C VAL A 54 -2.18 15.58 -8.69
N TYR A 55 -1.62 14.68 -9.49
CA TYR A 55 -1.43 14.90 -10.93
C TYR A 55 -1.45 13.58 -11.70
N GLY A 56 -1.96 13.64 -12.93
CA GLY A 56 -1.91 12.56 -13.90
C GLY A 56 -0.68 12.68 -14.80
N ILE A 57 -0.24 11.55 -15.34
CA ILE A 57 0.77 11.51 -16.41
C ILE A 57 0.02 11.33 -17.73
N THR A 58 0.11 12.32 -18.61
CA THR A 58 -0.73 12.42 -19.82
C THR A 58 -0.16 11.60 -20.97
N PHE A 59 1.15 11.64 -21.16
CA PHE A 59 1.81 11.00 -22.29
C PHE A 59 3.27 10.64 -21.97
N LEU A 60 3.58 9.35 -21.81
CA LEU A 60 4.96 8.85 -21.76
C LEU A 60 4.97 7.41 -22.31
N PRO A 61 6.07 6.98 -22.99
CA PRO A 61 6.18 5.60 -23.43
C PRO A 61 6.24 4.64 -22.22
N PRO A 62 5.76 3.38 -22.36
CA PRO A 62 5.66 2.42 -21.25
C PRO A 62 6.95 2.21 -20.45
N GLU A 63 8.11 2.23 -21.11
CA GLU A 63 9.42 2.06 -20.45
C GLU A 63 9.75 3.23 -19.53
N VAL A 64 9.53 4.46 -20.00
CA VAL A 64 9.82 5.69 -19.24
C VAL A 64 8.87 5.84 -18.06
N ILE A 65 7.56 5.65 -18.27
CA ILE A 65 6.58 5.79 -17.18
C ILE A 65 6.75 4.70 -16.12
N GLY A 66 7.08 3.47 -16.52
CA GLY A 66 7.39 2.37 -15.61
C GLY A 66 8.63 2.65 -14.78
N ALA A 67 9.71 3.14 -15.40
CA ALA A 67 10.93 3.54 -14.70
C ALA A 67 10.68 4.70 -13.73
N LEU A 68 9.98 5.75 -14.19
CA LEU A 68 9.65 6.94 -13.39
C LEU A 68 8.79 6.57 -12.17
N CYS A 69 7.69 5.86 -12.36
CA CYS A 69 6.80 5.48 -11.26
C CYS A 69 7.50 4.54 -10.26
N SER A 70 8.42 3.69 -10.73
CA SER A 70 9.24 2.83 -9.85
C SER A 70 10.18 3.62 -8.94
N ARG A 71 10.65 4.81 -9.38
CA ARG A 71 11.47 5.70 -8.55
C ARG A 71 10.73 6.23 -7.33
N THR A 72 9.40 6.28 -7.33
CA THR A 72 8.59 6.71 -6.16
C THR A 72 9.03 6.05 -4.86
N SER A 73 9.38 4.77 -4.92
CA SER A 73 9.80 3.98 -3.75
C SER A 73 11.04 4.53 -3.04
N ARG A 74 11.93 5.25 -3.74
CA ARG A 74 13.26 5.66 -3.25
C ARG A 74 13.63 7.12 -3.54
N ALA A 75 12.93 7.79 -4.43
CA ALA A 75 13.21 9.17 -4.81
C ALA A 75 12.99 10.11 -3.62
N LYS A 76 13.93 11.03 -3.39
CA LYS A 76 13.74 12.10 -2.39
C LYS A 76 12.74 13.14 -2.91
N ASP A 77 12.88 13.50 -4.18
CA ASP A 77 12.14 14.55 -4.87
C ASP A 77 10.79 14.06 -5.43
N ASP A 78 9.92 15.00 -5.80
CA ASP A 78 8.70 14.77 -6.59
C ASP A 78 9.04 14.14 -7.95
N LEU A 79 8.16 13.27 -8.49
CA LEU A 79 8.48 12.58 -9.75
C LEU A 79 8.60 13.53 -10.94
N ARG A 80 7.97 14.70 -10.93
CA ARG A 80 8.14 15.69 -12.01
C ARG A 80 9.57 16.24 -12.02
N LEU A 81 10.16 16.45 -10.84
CA LEU A 81 11.58 16.82 -10.71
C LEU A 81 12.51 15.67 -11.08
N VAL A 82 12.16 14.43 -10.71
CA VAL A 82 12.92 13.23 -11.13
C VAL A 82 12.88 13.08 -12.64
N PHE A 83 11.71 13.27 -13.27
CA PHE A 83 11.54 13.22 -14.71
C PHE A 83 12.44 14.25 -15.41
N LEU A 84 12.42 15.50 -14.94
CA LEU A 84 13.30 16.55 -15.45
C LEU A 84 14.79 16.16 -15.35
N LYS A 85 15.22 15.70 -14.17
CA LYS A 85 16.64 15.43 -13.87
C LYS A 85 17.18 14.16 -14.53
N GLU A 86 16.38 13.10 -14.61
CA GLU A 86 16.83 11.78 -15.08
C GLU A 86 16.45 11.51 -16.54
N PHE A 87 15.36 12.08 -17.05
CA PHE A 87 14.78 11.70 -18.36
C PHE A 87 14.71 12.85 -19.38
N MET A 88 14.85 14.11 -18.94
CA MET A 88 14.86 15.26 -19.85
C MET A 88 16.25 15.88 -19.97
N LYS A 89 16.75 16.55 -18.92
CA LYS A 89 18.00 17.32 -18.98
C LYS A 89 19.22 16.56 -19.50
N PRO A 90 19.48 15.30 -19.10
CA PRO A 90 20.65 14.55 -19.59
C PRO A 90 20.66 14.34 -21.11
N PHE A 91 19.49 14.46 -21.75
CA PHE A 91 19.31 14.16 -23.17
C PHE A 91 19.00 15.40 -24.03
N LEU A 92 18.94 16.60 -23.43
CA LEU A 92 18.68 17.86 -24.15
C LEU A 92 19.95 18.68 -24.40
N GLY A 93 21.06 18.38 -23.73
CA GLY A 93 22.33 19.13 -23.85
C GLY A 93 23.22 18.73 -25.04
N GLY A 94 22.81 17.74 -25.84
CA GLY A 94 23.57 17.23 -26.98
C GLY A 94 23.16 17.87 -28.32
N ASN A 95 24.02 17.73 -29.34
CA ASN A 95 23.70 18.08 -30.74
C ASN A 95 23.32 16.86 -31.59
N ASP A 96 23.09 15.71 -30.95
CA ASP A 96 22.62 14.51 -31.61
C ASP A 96 21.14 14.60 -32.01
N ASP A 97 20.70 13.66 -32.84
CA ASP A 97 19.33 13.66 -33.36
C ASP A 97 18.30 13.40 -32.26
N TYR A 98 18.67 12.66 -31.20
CA TYR A 98 17.78 12.41 -30.07
C TYR A 98 17.42 13.71 -29.33
N ALA A 99 18.42 14.55 -29.03
CA ALA A 99 18.21 15.82 -28.35
C ALA A 99 17.33 16.78 -29.17
N LYS A 100 17.52 16.81 -30.50
CA LYS A 100 16.70 17.61 -31.42
C LYS A 100 15.27 17.12 -31.46
N ASP A 101 15.06 15.80 -31.61
CA ASP A 101 13.73 15.19 -31.68
C ASP A 101 12.97 15.36 -30.36
N LEU A 102 13.64 15.20 -29.21
CA LEU A 102 13.03 15.42 -27.91
C LEU A 102 12.63 16.89 -27.72
N SER A 103 13.48 17.84 -28.13
CA SER A 103 13.16 19.27 -28.08
C SER A 103 11.97 19.60 -28.98
N ALA A 104 11.96 19.06 -30.21
CA ALA A 104 10.85 19.22 -31.15
C ALA A 104 9.55 18.63 -30.60
N LEU A 105 9.60 17.48 -29.94
CA LEU A 105 8.44 16.87 -29.27
C LEU A 105 7.88 17.78 -28.17
N VAL A 106 8.74 18.35 -27.32
CA VAL A 106 8.30 19.28 -26.26
C VAL A 106 7.58 20.48 -26.87
N THR A 107 8.17 21.13 -27.87
CA THR A 107 7.56 22.25 -28.59
C THR A 107 6.21 21.85 -29.20
N PHE A 108 6.18 20.71 -29.88
CA PHE A 108 4.97 20.19 -30.51
C PHE A 108 3.84 19.95 -29.49
N LEU A 109 4.15 19.37 -28.32
CA LEU A 109 3.13 19.11 -27.29
C LEU A 109 2.62 20.38 -26.59
N HIS A 110 3.39 21.46 -26.59
CA HIS A 110 2.89 22.78 -26.16
C HIS A 110 1.92 23.38 -27.17
N GLU A 111 2.26 23.33 -28.46
CA GLU A 111 1.41 23.83 -29.55
C GLU A 111 0.15 22.98 -29.72
N HIS A 112 0.28 21.67 -29.47
CA HIS A 112 -0.76 20.68 -29.63
C HIS A 112 -0.86 19.80 -28.37
N PRO A 113 -1.58 20.27 -27.34
CA PRO A 113 -1.75 19.52 -26.10
C PRO A 113 -2.33 18.12 -26.32
N VAL A 114 -1.84 17.15 -25.54
CA VAL A 114 -2.22 15.73 -25.58
C VAL A 114 -3.74 15.57 -25.49
N GLU A 115 -4.41 16.35 -24.63
CA GLU A 115 -5.86 16.30 -24.43
C GLU A 115 -6.63 16.68 -25.70
N LYS A 116 -6.06 17.53 -26.57
CA LYS A 116 -6.66 17.92 -27.86
C LYS A 116 -6.34 16.91 -28.95
N ILE A 117 -5.09 16.45 -29.05
CA ILE A 117 -4.67 15.48 -30.08
C ILE A 117 -5.41 14.15 -29.90
N PHE A 118 -5.50 13.65 -28.67
CA PHE A 118 -6.06 12.33 -28.37
C PHE A 118 -7.56 12.38 -28.01
N ALA A 119 -8.21 13.54 -28.15
CA ALA A 119 -9.67 13.70 -28.08
C ALA A 119 -10.40 13.07 -29.27
N ASN A 120 -10.10 11.82 -29.61
CA ASN A 120 -10.66 11.14 -30.77
C ASN A 120 -12.19 11.00 -30.65
N PRO A 121 -13.00 11.66 -31.51
CA PRO A 121 -14.46 11.63 -31.39
C PRO A 121 -15.03 10.22 -31.50
N LYS A 122 -14.51 9.40 -32.42
CA LYS A 122 -14.97 8.02 -32.62
C LYS A 122 -14.73 7.14 -31.39
N ALA A 123 -13.57 7.29 -30.74
CA ALA A 123 -13.28 6.57 -29.49
C ALA A 123 -14.22 7.03 -28.36
N ARG A 124 -14.49 8.34 -28.25
CA ARG A 124 -15.44 8.87 -27.25
C ARG A 124 -16.86 8.37 -27.51
N ASP A 125 -17.34 8.44 -28.75
CA ASP A 125 -18.66 7.96 -29.15
C ASP A 125 -18.83 6.46 -28.90
N PHE A 126 -17.76 5.68 -29.14
CA PHE A 126 -17.72 4.27 -28.77
C PHE A 126 -17.96 4.09 -27.28
N TYR A 127 -17.15 4.72 -26.42
CA TYR A 127 -17.34 4.58 -24.96
C TYR A 127 -18.68 5.12 -24.48
N ILE A 128 -19.18 6.23 -25.05
CA ILE A 128 -20.51 6.78 -24.75
C ILE A 128 -21.58 5.74 -25.04
N THR A 129 -21.57 5.15 -26.23
CA THR A 129 -22.56 4.16 -26.68
C THR A 129 -22.52 2.92 -25.80
N TRP A 130 -21.34 2.33 -25.63
CA TRP A 130 -21.20 1.05 -24.94
C TRP A 130 -21.42 1.17 -23.42
N LEU A 131 -20.91 2.23 -22.78
CA LEU A 131 -21.15 2.46 -21.36
C LEU A 131 -22.61 2.85 -21.08
N ALA A 132 -23.32 3.47 -22.03
CA ALA A 132 -24.73 3.80 -21.88
C ALA A 132 -25.66 2.59 -22.13
N GLN A 133 -25.34 1.72 -23.07
CA GLN A 133 -26.23 0.64 -23.49
C GLN A 133 -26.10 -0.63 -22.63
N PHE A 134 -24.90 -0.97 -22.16
CA PHE A 134 -24.65 -2.30 -21.58
C PHE A 134 -24.12 -2.29 -20.14
N GLY A 135 -23.70 -1.13 -19.62
CA GLY A 135 -23.08 -1.05 -18.30
C GLY A 135 -21.86 -1.97 -18.14
N ASP A 136 -21.22 -2.33 -19.26
CA ASP A 136 -20.20 -3.39 -19.30
C ASP A 136 -18.88 -2.89 -18.72
N ASP A 137 -18.75 -3.11 -17.43
CA ASP A 137 -17.59 -2.78 -16.61
C ASP A 137 -16.29 -3.42 -17.13
N SER A 138 -16.36 -4.50 -17.92
CA SER A 138 -15.16 -5.15 -18.48
C SER A 138 -14.50 -4.31 -19.58
N ILE A 139 -15.26 -3.53 -20.34
CA ILE A 139 -14.74 -2.59 -21.34
C ILE A 139 -13.91 -1.50 -20.66
N ALA A 140 -14.33 -1.05 -19.48
CA ALA A 140 -13.60 -0.07 -18.68
C ALA A 140 -12.27 -0.60 -18.10
N GLN A 141 -12.00 -1.91 -18.21
CA GLN A 141 -10.72 -2.50 -17.80
C GLN A 141 -9.65 -2.47 -18.91
N MET A 142 -10.03 -2.19 -20.16
CA MET A 142 -9.12 -2.29 -21.32
C MET A 142 -8.11 -1.15 -21.43
N ALA A 143 -8.40 0.00 -20.81
CA ALA A 143 -7.51 1.15 -20.77
C ALA A 143 -7.06 1.45 -19.34
N GLY A 144 -5.84 1.96 -19.19
CA GLY A 144 -5.28 2.38 -17.91
C GLY A 144 -4.61 3.74 -17.97
N ALA A 145 -4.45 4.33 -16.80
CA ALA A 145 -3.87 5.64 -16.59
C ALA A 145 -2.95 5.63 -15.37
N HIS A 146 -2.10 6.65 -15.26
CA HIS A 146 -1.23 6.85 -14.11
C HIS A 146 -1.66 8.12 -13.35
N LEU A 147 -1.83 7.96 -12.04
CA LEU A 147 -2.15 9.05 -11.11
C LEU A 147 -1.12 9.03 -9.98
N VAL A 148 -0.56 10.19 -9.67
CA VAL A 148 0.46 10.34 -8.64
C VAL A 148 -0.04 11.30 -7.56
N PHE A 149 0.25 10.95 -6.32
CA PHE A 149 0.06 11.80 -5.15
C PHE A 149 1.44 12.12 -4.58
N GLY A 150 1.84 13.38 -4.59
CA GLY A 150 3.08 13.91 -4.01
C GLY A 150 3.04 13.96 -2.48
N ALA A 151 1.85 14.17 -1.93
CA ALA A 151 1.59 14.26 -0.51
C ALA A 151 0.24 13.61 -0.16
N LEU A 152 0.29 12.51 0.60
CA LEU A 152 -0.86 11.85 1.20
C LEU A 152 -0.45 11.10 2.48
N SER A 153 -1.27 11.11 3.53
CA SER A 153 -1.00 10.37 4.78
C SER A 153 -1.02 8.86 4.56
N GLN A 154 -0.45 8.12 5.52
CA GLN A 154 -0.52 6.65 5.48
C GLN A 154 -1.95 6.14 5.52
N ILE A 155 -2.86 6.80 6.25
CA ILE A 155 -4.26 6.39 6.34
C ILE A 155 -4.93 6.48 4.98
N ALA A 156 -4.78 7.60 4.28
CA ALA A 156 -5.38 7.80 2.97
C ALA A 156 -4.72 6.92 1.89
N ILE A 157 -3.40 6.73 1.92
CA ILE A 157 -2.70 5.78 1.04
C ILE A 157 -3.25 4.38 1.23
N LYS A 158 -3.35 3.89 2.49
CA LYS A 158 -3.82 2.53 2.75
C LYS A 158 -5.28 2.33 2.37
N HIS A 159 -6.13 3.36 2.50
CA HIS A 159 -7.49 3.31 1.96
C HIS A 159 -7.44 2.99 0.47
N ILE A 160 -6.66 3.74 -0.33
CA ILE A 160 -6.55 3.54 -1.78
C ILE A 160 -5.96 2.16 -2.12
N GLU A 161 -4.87 1.76 -1.47
CA GLU A 161 -4.17 0.50 -1.73
C GLU A 161 -4.95 -0.77 -1.36
N ASP A 162 -6.00 -0.65 -0.54
CA ASP A 162 -6.84 -1.78 -0.12
C ASP A 162 -7.65 -2.41 -1.27
N MET A 163 -7.74 -1.72 -2.41
CA MET A 163 -8.35 -2.25 -3.63
C MET A 163 -7.52 -3.38 -4.24
N ARG A 164 -8.16 -4.51 -4.59
CA ARG A 164 -7.45 -5.74 -5.00
C ARG A 164 -7.06 -5.80 -6.47
N VAL A 165 -8.01 -5.55 -7.36
CA VAL A 165 -7.86 -5.77 -8.81
C VAL A 165 -7.85 -4.43 -9.53
N GLY A 166 -7.05 -4.34 -10.59
CA GLY A 166 -7.06 -3.21 -11.52
C GLY A 166 -6.36 -1.95 -11.07
N ILE A 167 -5.81 -1.91 -9.85
CA ILE A 167 -4.92 -0.84 -9.34
C ILE A 167 -3.56 -1.42 -8.94
N ALA A 168 -2.49 -0.69 -9.21
CA ALA A 168 -1.11 -1.07 -8.93
C ALA A 168 -0.33 0.11 -8.31
N PRO A 169 -0.12 0.10 -6.98
CA PRO A 169 0.60 1.14 -6.27
C PRO A 169 2.11 0.93 -6.22
N ILE A 170 2.86 2.03 -6.22
CA ILE A 170 4.24 2.10 -5.73
C ILE A 170 4.34 3.27 -4.75
N GLU A 171 4.47 2.95 -3.46
CA GLU A 171 4.61 3.93 -2.37
C GLU A 171 6.09 4.21 -2.05
N LYS A 172 6.40 5.46 -1.69
CA LYS A 172 7.67 5.85 -1.09
C LYS A 172 7.93 5.05 0.19
N SER A 173 9.10 4.43 0.24
CA SER A 173 9.40 3.44 1.27
C SER A 173 9.96 4.07 2.54
N THR A 174 9.30 3.81 3.66
CA THR A 174 9.82 4.15 5.02
C THR A 174 11.02 3.30 5.43
N ARG A 175 11.41 2.30 4.63
CA ARG A 175 12.58 1.44 4.82
C ARG A 175 13.86 2.00 4.19
N TYR A 176 13.71 2.91 3.22
CA TYR A 176 14.82 3.37 2.38
C TYR A 176 14.95 4.90 2.30
N VAL A 177 13.94 5.64 2.75
CA VAL A 177 13.90 7.10 2.64
C VAL A 177 13.93 7.75 4.02
N ASP A 178 14.64 8.86 4.08
CA ASP A 178 14.81 9.70 5.27
C ASP A 178 13.58 10.59 5.48
N TYR A 179 13.00 10.54 6.68
CA TYR A 179 11.86 11.38 7.09
C TYR A 179 12.25 12.47 8.10
N SER A 180 13.54 12.68 8.35
CA SER A 180 14.03 13.70 9.30
C SER A 180 14.00 15.12 8.74
N SER A 181 13.89 15.29 7.42
CA SER A 181 13.90 16.60 6.78
C SER A 181 12.57 17.32 6.91
N LYS A 182 12.63 18.61 7.24
CA LYS A 182 11.47 19.52 7.21
C LYS A 182 11.24 20.07 5.79
N VAL A 183 9.99 20.38 5.48
CA VAL A 183 9.52 21.10 4.30
C VAL A 183 8.89 22.39 4.78
N ASN A 184 9.30 23.54 4.24
CA ASN A 184 8.82 24.86 4.68
C ASN A 184 8.87 25.05 6.22
N GLY A 185 9.91 24.51 6.87
CA GLY A 185 10.07 24.58 8.32
C GLY A 185 9.19 23.62 9.15
N LYS A 186 8.39 22.74 8.51
CA LYS A 186 7.49 21.79 9.16
C LYS A 186 7.86 20.34 8.86
N TYR A 187 7.58 19.43 9.77
CA TYR A 187 7.71 17.99 9.50
C TYR A 187 6.56 17.50 8.61
N ARG A 188 6.80 16.37 7.91
CA ARG A 188 5.88 15.83 6.91
C ARG A 188 4.80 14.96 7.56
N TYR A 189 3.85 15.60 8.25
CA TYR A 189 2.63 14.95 8.72
C TYR A 189 1.38 15.71 8.30
N TYR A 190 0.29 14.99 8.14
CA TYR A 190 -1.03 15.53 7.86
C TYR A 190 -1.66 16.05 9.14
N GLN A 191 -2.27 17.23 9.09
CA GLN A 191 -3.08 17.78 10.17
C GLN A 191 -4.48 18.03 9.63
N ASP A 192 -5.45 17.24 10.09
CA ASP A 192 -6.84 17.42 9.69
C ASP A 192 -7.39 18.73 10.31
N PRO A 193 -8.01 19.62 9.52
CA PRO A 193 -8.62 20.87 10.02
C PRO A 193 -9.63 20.66 11.15
N VAL A 194 -10.30 19.50 11.22
CA VAL A 194 -11.26 19.18 12.29
C VAL A 194 -10.60 19.21 13.67
N LEU A 195 -9.28 19.00 13.75
CA LEU A 195 -8.52 19.14 15.01
C LEU A 195 -8.60 20.58 15.57
N ALA A 196 -8.70 21.60 14.71
CA ALA A 196 -8.91 22.98 15.15
C ALA A 196 -10.32 23.17 15.69
N ASP A 197 -11.33 22.60 15.02
CA ASP A 197 -12.73 22.69 15.42
C ASP A 197 -12.99 22.07 16.81
N ILE A 198 -12.22 21.03 17.18
CA ILE A 198 -12.28 20.38 18.51
C ILE A 198 -11.23 20.90 19.50
N GLY A 199 -10.49 21.96 19.16
CA GLY A 199 -9.52 22.60 20.06
C GLY A 199 -8.24 21.81 20.36
N LEU A 200 -7.90 20.81 19.53
CA LEU A 200 -6.74 19.92 19.73
C LEU A 200 -5.61 20.13 18.69
N ALA A 201 -5.73 21.13 17.81
CA ALA A 201 -4.75 21.40 16.75
C ALA A 201 -3.31 21.64 17.27
N ASP A 202 -3.15 22.46 18.31
CA ASP A 202 -1.81 22.75 18.85
C ASP A 202 -1.21 21.57 19.62
N GLU A 203 -2.03 20.86 20.41
CA GLU A 203 -1.59 19.63 21.07
C GLU A 203 -1.15 18.58 20.04
N TYR A 204 -1.90 18.46 18.95
CA TYR A 204 -1.56 17.58 17.82
C TYR A 204 -0.23 17.95 17.19
N ARG A 205 -0.04 19.22 16.84
CA ARG A 205 1.22 19.72 16.28
C ARG A 205 2.40 19.43 17.20
N GLN A 206 2.27 19.70 18.50
CA GLN A 206 3.32 19.43 19.48
C GLN A 206 3.64 17.93 19.60
N ALA A 207 2.62 17.07 19.63
CA ALA A 207 2.82 15.63 19.71
C ALA A 207 3.51 15.08 18.45
N MET A 208 3.10 15.54 17.26
CA MET A 208 3.71 15.17 15.99
C MET A 208 5.15 15.66 15.87
N ASP A 209 5.40 16.94 16.18
CA ASP A 209 6.75 17.51 16.19
C ASP A 209 7.66 16.71 17.15
N ASN A 210 7.17 16.38 18.36
CA ASN A 210 7.91 15.54 19.31
C ASN A 210 8.27 14.16 18.73
N LEU A 211 7.37 13.50 17.97
CA LEU A 211 7.67 12.22 17.32
C LEU A 211 8.77 12.35 16.26
N PHE A 212 8.71 13.38 15.41
CA PHE A 212 9.71 13.59 14.35
C PHE A 212 11.06 14.09 14.87
N GLU A 213 11.07 14.94 15.91
CA GLU A 213 12.29 15.34 16.62
C GLU A 213 12.94 14.13 17.29
N THR A 214 12.13 13.28 17.93
CA THR A 214 12.62 12.03 18.51
C THR A 214 13.17 11.10 17.44
N TYR A 215 12.47 10.90 16.31
CA TYR A 215 12.98 10.14 15.16
C TYR A 215 14.34 10.66 14.70
N THR A 216 14.47 11.99 14.54
CA THR A 216 15.68 12.64 14.05
C THR A 216 16.86 12.45 15.01
N ALA A 217 16.63 12.60 16.32
CA ALA A 217 17.66 12.41 17.32
C ALA A 217 18.07 10.94 17.47
N LEU A 218 17.09 10.03 17.53
CA LEU A 218 17.34 8.58 17.56
C LEU A 218 18.11 8.12 16.32
N MET A 219 17.87 8.71 15.14
CA MET A 219 18.62 8.40 13.93
C MET A 219 20.11 8.70 14.09
N GLN A 220 20.46 9.83 14.71
CA GLN A 220 21.86 10.19 14.94
C GLN A 220 22.52 9.26 15.97
N GLU A 221 21.87 9.07 17.12
CA GLU A 221 22.40 8.26 18.23
C GLU A 221 22.51 6.78 17.83
N TYR A 222 21.49 6.22 17.17
CA TYR A 222 21.49 4.82 16.76
C TYR A 222 22.49 4.55 15.63
N MET A 223 22.76 5.52 14.75
CA MET A 223 23.82 5.38 13.74
C MET A 223 25.22 5.29 14.38
N VAL A 224 25.48 6.00 15.48
CA VAL A 224 26.73 5.86 16.24
C VAL A 224 26.85 4.45 16.82
N PHE A 225 25.79 3.96 17.45
CA PHE A 225 25.72 2.59 17.96
C PHE A 225 25.97 1.54 16.87
N LEU A 226 25.29 1.67 15.72
CA LEU A 226 25.43 0.74 14.59
C LEU A 226 26.85 0.72 14.02
N LYS A 227 27.51 1.88 13.90
CA LYS A 227 28.90 1.97 13.44
C LYS A 227 29.87 1.30 14.41
N ALA A 228 29.63 1.41 15.71
CA ALA A 228 30.43 0.74 16.72
C ALA A 228 30.21 -0.78 16.72
N LYS A 229 28.95 -1.23 16.58
CA LYS A 229 28.59 -2.65 16.59
C LYS A 229 29.00 -3.39 15.30
N TYR A 230 28.94 -2.71 14.16
CA TYR A 230 29.19 -3.29 12.84
C TYR A 230 30.20 -2.45 12.03
N PRO A 231 31.47 -2.36 12.47
CA PRO A 231 32.46 -1.45 11.86
C PRO A 231 32.86 -1.82 10.43
N ALA A 232 32.58 -3.05 9.99
CA ALA A 232 32.90 -3.54 8.65
C ALA A 232 31.80 -3.27 7.60
N GLU A 233 30.61 -2.81 8.01
CA GLU A 233 29.47 -2.61 7.12
C GLU A 233 29.44 -1.19 6.54
N GLU A 234 28.97 -1.05 5.30
CA GLU A 234 28.87 0.27 4.64
C GLU A 234 27.82 1.16 5.30
N ASP A 235 28.08 2.48 5.36
CA ASP A 235 27.15 3.49 5.89
C ASP A 235 25.74 3.39 5.29
N ARG A 236 25.61 3.03 4.00
CA ARG A 236 24.31 2.84 3.34
C ARG A 236 23.52 1.66 3.90
N VAL A 237 24.20 0.56 4.25
CA VAL A 237 23.59 -0.63 4.84
C VAL A 237 23.13 -0.31 6.26
N LEU A 238 23.99 0.35 7.05
CA LEU A 238 23.66 0.81 8.39
C LEU A 238 22.47 1.78 8.39
N LYS A 239 22.45 2.75 7.46
CA LYS A 239 21.34 3.70 7.31
C LYS A 239 20.02 3.01 6.97
N THR A 240 20.05 1.97 6.12
CA THR A 240 18.85 1.17 5.81
C THR A 240 18.36 0.41 7.05
N LYS A 241 19.27 -0.18 7.85
CA LYS A 241 18.90 -0.83 9.12
C LYS A 241 18.32 0.17 10.13
N ALA A 242 18.89 1.38 10.22
CA ALA A 242 18.37 2.44 11.06
C ALA A 242 16.95 2.86 10.66
N PHE A 243 16.68 3.00 9.36
CA PHE A 243 15.33 3.27 8.86
C PHE A 243 14.34 2.15 9.17
N ASP A 244 14.71 0.88 8.95
CA ASP A 244 13.85 -0.26 9.26
C ASP A 244 13.46 -0.32 10.75
N VAL A 245 14.37 0.03 11.66
CA VAL A 245 14.12 0.05 13.11
C VAL A 245 13.31 1.30 13.52
N LEU A 246 13.74 2.49 13.09
CA LEU A 246 13.20 3.75 13.59
C LEU A 246 11.89 4.17 12.92
N ARG A 247 11.54 3.63 11.74
CA ARG A 247 10.25 3.92 11.08
C ARG A 247 9.04 3.65 11.98
N LEU A 248 9.15 2.79 12.99
CA LEU A 248 8.05 2.46 13.90
C LEU A 248 7.57 3.68 14.71
N ILE A 249 8.43 4.64 15.01
CA ILE A 249 8.00 5.87 15.70
C ILE A 249 7.21 6.83 14.81
N LEU A 250 7.30 6.69 13.48
CA LEU A 250 6.63 7.60 12.56
C LEU A 250 5.10 7.50 12.74
N PRO A 251 4.38 8.63 12.84
CA PRO A 251 2.93 8.63 12.97
C PRO A 251 2.26 8.15 11.68
N ASN A 252 1.05 7.61 11.77
CA ASN A 252 0.24 7.26 10.59
C ASN A 252 -0.31 8.49 9.85
N SER A 253 -0.14 9.68 10.42
CA SER A 253 -0.27 10.95 9.72
C SER A 253 0.93 11.29 8.82
N THR A 254 2.03 10.53 8.87
CA THR A 254 3.20 10.77 8.01
C THR A 254 2.79 10.84 6.54
N VAL A 255 3.12 11.97 5.91
CA VAL A 255 2.82 12.26 4.51
C VAL A 255 3.88 11.61 3.63
N SER A 256 3.43 10.91 2.60
CA SER A 256 4.25 10.14 1.66
C SER A 256 3.81 10.40 0.21
N GLN A 257 4.60 9.90 -0.73
CA GLN A 257 4.34 9.94 -2.16
C GLN A 257 3.95 8.55 -2.65
N VAL A 258 2.95 8.46 -3.53
CA VAL A 258 2.52 7.19 -4.14
C VAL A 258 2.13 7.40 -5.60
N ALA A 259 2.57 6.49 -6.47
CA ALA A 259 2.17 6.42 -7.86
C ALA A 259 1.23 5.22 -8.05
N PHE A 260 0.14 5.41 -8.78
CA PHE A 260 -0.81 4.37 -9.14
C PHE A 260 -0.88 4.23 -10.65
N PHE A 261 -0.74 2.99 -11.13
CA PHE A 261 -1.30 2.59 -12.43
C PHE A 261 -2.65 1.92 -12.18
N SER A 262 -3.70 2.34 -12.88
CA SER A 262 -5.01 1.71 -12.72
C SER A 262 -5.82 1.71 -14.01
N ASN A 263 -6.71 0.74 -14.15
CA ASN A 263 -7.73 0.75 -15.20
C ASN A 263 -8.91 1.67 -14.86
N GLY A 264 -9.71 2.00 -15.88
CA GLY A 264 -10.85 2.92 -15.77
C GLY A 264 -11.88 2.49 -14.73
N GLN A 265 -12.28 1.21 -14.73
CA GLN A 265 -13.24 0.67 -13.75
C GLN A 265 -12.75 0.87 -12.30
N SER A 266 -11.47 0.58 -12.06
CA SER A 266 -10.87 0.67 -10.73
C SER A 266 -10.71 2.13 -10.29
N PHE A 267 -10.34 3.05 -11.19
CA PHE A 267 -10.32 4.46 -10.84
C PHE A 267 -11.72 5.02 -10.55
N GLU A 268 -12.73 4.65 -11.34
CA GLU A 268 -14.12 5.04 -11.07
C GLU A 268 -14.58 4.54 -9.68
N TYR A 269 -14.29 3.28 -9.35
CA TYR A 269 -14.60 2.73 -8.03
C TYR A 269 -13.81 3.42 -6.91
N MET A 270 -12.52 3.69 -7.13
CA MET A 270 -11.67 4.43 -6.19
C MET A 270 -12.26 5.80 -5.85
N VAL A 271 -12.72 6.55 -6.86
CA VAL A 271 -13.35 7.86 -6.67
C VAL A 271 -14.67 7.71 -5.90
N ASN A 272 -15.56 6.81 -6.36
CA ASN A 272 -16.87 6.61 -5.73
C ASN A 272 -16.79 6.19 -4.26
N ARG A 273 -15.87 5.30 -3.88
CA ARG A 273 -15.71 4.87 -2.48
C ARG A 273 -15.07 5.93 -1.56
N SER A 274 -14.66 7.07 -2.10
CA SER A 274 -13.80 8.04 -1.42
C SER A 274 -14.40 9.45 -1.31
N LEU A 275 -15.22 9.89 -2.30
CA LEU A 275 -15.83 11.23 -2.30
C LEU A 275 -16.71 11.53 -1.06
N ASP A 276 -17.40 10.50 -0.54
CA ASP A 276 -18.28 10.64 0.64
C ASP A 276 -17.64 10.01 1.90
N HIS A 277 -16.33 9.74 1.89
CA HIS A 277 -15.63 9.10 3.00
C HIS A 277 -15.67 9.96 4.27
N VAL A 278 -15.62 9.36 5.47
CA VAL A 278 -15.72 10.09 6.76
C VAL A 278 -14.53 11.03 7.03
N LEU A 279 -13.32 10.65 6.58
CA LEU A 279 -12.11 11.46 6.68
C LEU A 279 -11.99 12.46 5.52
N GLY A 280 -11.69 13.72 5.84
CA GLY A 280 -11.66 14.79 4.85
C GLY A 280 -10.50 14.71 3.87
N GLU A 281 -9.33 14.23 4.29
CA GLU A 281 -8.19 14.00 3.40
C GLU A 281 -8.54 13.04 2.24
N ILE A 282 -9.27 11.96 2.54
CA ILE A 282 -9.68 10.97 1.53
C ILE A 282 -10.70 11.58 0.56
N ARG A 283 -11.62 12.43 1.06
CA ARG A 283 -12.57 13.16 0.20
C ARG A 283 -11.83 14.13 -0.73
N TRP A 284 -10.88 14.90 -0.18
CA TRP A 284 -10.04 15.81 -0.95
C TRP A 284 -9.25 15.06 -2.04
N ALA A 285 -8.58 13.97 -1.67
CA ALA A 285 -7.81 13.15 -2.60
C ALA A 285 -8.69 12.59 -3.72
N ALA A 286 -9.92 12.16 -3.40
CA ALA A 286 -10.88 11.66 -4.38
C ALA A 286 -11.34 12.75 -5.36
N GLN A 287 -11.65 13.94 -4.84
CA GLN A 287 -12.06 15.08 -5.66
C GLN A 287 -10.94 15.50 -6.63
N ARG A 288 -9.71 15.64 -6.13
CA ARG A 288 -8.56 15.97 -7.00
C ARG A 288 -8.26 14.85 -7.99
N SER A 289 -8.40 13.58 -7.59
CA SER A 289 -8.27 12.45 -8.52
C SER A 289 -9.28 12.54 -9.66
N PHE A 290 -10.55 12.81 -9.34
CA PHE A 290 -11.62 12.94 -10.33
C PHE A 290 -11.32 14.08 -11.31
N GLU A 291 -10.90 15.24 -10.81
CA GLU A 291 -10.56 16.41 -11.62
C GLU A 291 -9.37 16.14 -12.55
N GLU A 292 -8.27 15.57 -12.03
CA GLU A 292 -7.06 15.32 -12.83
C GLU A 292 -7.26 14.21 -13.86
N LEU A 293 -7.91 13.10 -13.47
CA LEU A 293 -8.19 12.01 -14.39
C LEU A 293 -9.18 12.43 -15.50
N SER A 294 -10.15 13.30 -15.18
CA SER A 294 -11.13 13.79 -16.18
C SER A 294 -10.49 14.59 -17.31
N LYS A 295 -9.27 15.11 -17.14
CA LYS A 295 -8.53 15.81 -18.20
C LYS A 295 -8.14 14.89 -19.36
N PHE A 296 -7.84 13.61 -19.09
CA PHE A 296 -7.27 12.71 -20.11
C PHE A 296 -7.96 11.34 -20.22
N ILE A 297 -8.78 10.93 -19.25
CA ILE A 297 -9.62 9.72 -19.32
C ILE A 297 -11.12 9.96 -19.01
N PRO A 298 -11.76 11.05 -19.49
CA PRO A 298 -13.10 11.47 -19.05
C PRO A 298 -14.20 10.42 -19.27
N ALA A 299 -14.08 9.60 -20.33
CA ALA A 299 -15.09 8.60 -20.67
C ALA A 299 -15.31 7.56 -19.55
N PHE A 300 -14.26 7.23 -18.79
CA PHE A 300 -14.32 6.23 -17.70
C PHE A 300 -14.86 6.79 -16.39
N LEU A 301 -14.98 8.12 -16.26
CA LEU A 301 -15.42 8.77 -15.02
C LEU A 301 -16.82 9.40 -15.13
N ARG A 302 -17.46 9.29 -16.29
CA ARG A 302 -18.77 9.90 -16.57
C ARG A 302 -19.85 9.53 -15.56
N ARG A 303 -19.80 8.32 -15.01
CA ARG A 303 -20.82 7.83 -14.07
C ARG A 303 -20.70 8.45 -12.68
N VAL A 304 -19.54 8.98 -12.29
CA VAL A 304 -19.27 9.46 -10.92
C VAL A 304 -20.29 10.51 -10.46
N ASP A 305 -20.74 11.40 -11.36
CA ASP A 305 -21.68 12.48 -10.99
C ASP A 305 -23.17 12.13 -11.16
N THR A 306 -23.49 10.90 -11.55
CA THR A 306 -24.88 10.45 -11.75
C THR A 306 -25.59 10.17 -10.42
N GLU A 307 -26.92 10.29 -10.38
CA GLU A 307 -27.71 9.97 -9.18
C GLU A 307 -27.49 8.53 -8.66
N PRO A 308 -27.44 7.48 -9.51
CA PRO A 308 -27.09 6.13 -9.07
C PRO A 308 -25.72 6.06 -8.40
N ALA A 309 -24.71 6.77 -8.93
CA ALA A 309 -23.39 6.82 -8.31
C ALA A 309 -23.44 7.52 -6.96
N LYS A 310 -24.14 8.66 -6.83
CA LYS A 310 -24.35 9.34 -5.53
C LYS A 310 -24.99 8.41 -4.50
N ALA A 311 -26.04 7.68 -4.88
CA ALA A 311 -26.66 6.68 -4.01
C ALA A 311 -25.68 5.55 -3.62
N TYR A 312 -24.86 5.08 -4.57
CA TYR A 312 -23.84 4.08 -4.30
C TYR A 312 -22.76 4.58 -3.33
N ARG A 313 -22.34 5.85 -3.44
CA ARG A 313 -21.40 6.47 -2.50
C ARG A 313 -21.95 6.52 -1.08
N GLN A 314 -23.19 6.96 -0.92
CA GLN A 314 -23.88 6.96 0.38
C GLN A 314 -24.01 5.55 0.96
N TYR A 315 -24.29 4.56 0.10
CA TYR A 315 -24.31 3.15 0.51
C TYR A 315 -22.94 2.71 1.06
N LEU A 316 -21.85 3.02 0.34
CA LEU A 316 -20.48 2.65 0.70
C LEU A 316 -19.99 3.38 1.96
N SER A 317 -20.18 4.69 2.07
CA SER A 317 -19.70 5.50 3.20
C SER A 317 -20.49 5.24 4.48
N GLY A 318 -21.81 5.01 4.38
CA GLY A 318 -22.66 4.77 5.54
C GLY A 318 -22.56 3.36 6.15
N LYS A 319 -21.88 2.40 5.50
CA LYS A 319 -21.87 0.98 5.93
C LYS A 319 -21.38 0.81 7.37
N SER A 320 -20.27 1.44 7.73
CA SER A 320 -19.67 1.30 9.06
C SER A 320 -20.51 1.98 10.13
N THR A 321 -21.10 3.13 9.81
CA THR A 321 -22.00 3.86 10.72
C THR A 321 -23.23 3.03 11.05
N ARG A 322 -23.91 2.48 10.03
CA ARG A 322 -25.10 1.63 10.22
C ARG A 322 -24.80 0.43 11.12
N VAL A 323 -23.66 -0.24 10.93
CA VAL A 323 -23.26 -1.38 11.77
C VAL A 323 -22.97 -0.93 13.21
N ARG A 324 -22.20 0.16 13.40
CA ARG A 324 -21.88 0.71 14.73
C ARG A 324 -23.14 1.10 15.51
N GLU A 325 -24.14 1.69 14.85
CA GLU A 325 -25.43 2.06 15.46
C GLU A 325 -26.19 0.82 15.98
N ILE A 326 -26.25 -0.24 15.19
CA ILE A 326 -26.89 -1.49 15.61
C ILE A 326 -26.14 -2.16 16.76
N LEU A 327 -24.81 -2.22 16.71
CA LEU A 327 -24.01 -2.79 17.80
C LEU A 327 -24.23 -2.02 19.12
N ARG A 328 -24.35 -0.69 19.05
CA ARG A 328 -24.70 0.15 20.21
C ARG A 328 -26.11 -0.15 20.72
N ALA A 329 -27.10 -0.23 19.85
CA ALA A 329 -28.47 -0.55 20.22
C ALA A 329 -28.59 -1.95 20.87
N MET A 330 -27.73 -2.89 20.48
CA MET A 330 -27.63 -4.22 21.08
C MET A 330 -26.86 -4.25 22.41
N ASN A 331 -26.31 -3.12 22.88
CA ASN A 331 -25.37 -3.06 24.00
C ASN A 331 -24.23 -4.08 23.85
N TRP A 332 -23.73 -4.26 22.62
CA TRP A 332 -22.68 -5.22 22.32
C TRP A 332 -21.44 -4.90 23.15
N GLN A 333 -21.09 -5.81 24.06
CA GLN A 333 -19.93 -5.63 24.94
C GLN A 333 -18.66 -5.89 24.17
N GLU A 334 -17.78 -4.89 24.10
CA GLU A 334 -16.46 -5.06 23.52
C GLU A 334 -15.54 -5.80 24.51
N GLU A 335 -15.44 -7.12 24.35
CA GLU A 335 -14.42 -7.91 25.04
C GLU A 335 -13.13 -7.91 24.21
N ALA A 336 -12.22 -6.98 24.49
CA ALA A 336 -10.89 -6.95 23.92
C ALA A 336 -9.88 -7.56 24.92
N PRO A 337 -9.55 -8.87 24.82
CA PRO A 337 -8.45 -9.41 25.60
C PRO A 337 -7.16 -8.66 25.21
N LEU A 338 -6.35 -8.33 26.22
CA LEU A 338 -5.04 -7.76 26.01
C LEU A 338 -4.22 -8.74 25.16
N VAL A 339 -3.76 -8.29 24.00
CA VAL A 339 -2.85 -9.09 23.18
C VAL A 339 -1.43 -8.87 23.69
N ASN A 340 -0.84 -9.92 24.26
CA ASN A 340 0.56 -9.89 24.69
C ASN A 340 1.49 -10.01 23.48
N GLY A 341 1.69 -8.91 22.76
CA GLY A 341 2.64 -8.84 21.65
C GLY A 341 2.07 -9.26 20.28
N PRO A 342 2.93 -9.32 19.25
CA PRO A 342 2.53 -9.85 17.95
C PRO A 342 2.12 -11.32 18.05
N ALA A 343 1.03 -11.68 17.37
CA ALA A 343 0.45 -13.02 17.45
C ALA A 343 -0.24 -13.43 16.16
N VAL A 344 -0.25 -14.73 15.90
CA VAL A 344 -1.00 -15.40 14.83
C VAL A 344 -1.88 -16.47 15.45
N LYS A 345 -3.15 -16.51 15.07
CA LYS A 345 -4.06 -17.62 15.39
C LYS A 345 -4.67 -18.13 14.09
N LEU A 346 -4.67 -19.45 13.90
CA LEU A 346 -5.46 -20.10 12.86
C LEU A 346 -6.89 -20.27 13.41
N LEU A 347 -7.85 -19.52 12.86
CA LEU A 347 -9.24 -19.52 13.30
C LEU A 347 -10.08 -20.59 12.58
N GLU A 348 -9.78 -20.82 11.31
CA GLU A 348 -10.57 -21.67 10.43
C GLU A 348 -9.66 -22.28 9.37
N PHE A 349 -9.90 -23.52 8.98
CA PHE A 349 -9.16 -24.20 7.94
C PHE A 349 -10.01 -25.31 7.30
N ASP A 350 -9.71 -25.64 6.04
CA ASP A 350 -10.39 -26.73 5.33
C ASP A 350 -9.81 -28.10 5.69
N ALA A 351 -10.51 -28.85 6.56
CA ALA A 351 -10.06 -30.18 7.00
C ALA A 351 -9.83 -31.18 5.85
N ASP A 352 -10.39 -30.93 4.66
CA ASP A 352 -10.28 -31.80 3.48
C ASP A 352 -9.40 -31.20 2.36
N ALA A 353 -8.56 -30.21 2.69
CA ALA A 353 -7.80 -29.43 1.72
C ALA A 353 -6.96 -30.29 0.76
N GLU A 354 -6.22 -31.28 1.28
CA GLU A 354 -5.31 -32.09 0.46
C GLU A 354 -6.08 -32.86 -0.61
N ASN A 355 -7.23 -33.45 -0.24
CA ASN A 355 -8.08 -34.19 -1.18
C ASN A 355 -8.70 -33.25 -2.20
N LYS A 356 -9.23 -32.09 -1.80
CA LYS A 356 -9.82 -31.11 -2.73
C LYS A 356 -8.81 -30.54 -3.72
N ILE A 357 -7.59 -30.29 -3.27
CA ILE A 357 -6.51 -29.81 -4.14
C ILE A 357 -6.10 -30.89 -5.13
N ILE A 358 -5.90 -32.13 -4.68
CA ILE A 358 -5.53 -33.25 -5.55
C ILE A 358 -6.68 -33.57 -6.53
N ALA A 359 -7.93 -33.55 -6.07
CA ALA A 359 -9.10 -33.70 -6.93
C ALA A 359 -9.16 -32.59 -7.99
N GLY A 360 -8.82 -31.34 -7.64
CA GLY A 360 -8.73 -30.25 -8.60
C GLY A 360 -7.60 -30.43 -9.64
N LEU A 361 -6.50 -31.10 -9.28
CA LEU A 361 -5.46 -31.49 -10.23
C LEU A 361 -5.97 -32.58 -11.18
N VAL A 362 -6.63 -33.61 -10.64
CA VAL A 362 -7.20 -34.72 -11.43
C VAL A 362 -8.31 -34.24 -12.34
N PHE A 363 -9.24 -33.43 -11.84
CA PHE A 363 -10.41 -32.90 -12.56
C PHE A 363 -10.02 -32.20 -13.87
N LYS A 364 -8.91 -31.46 -13.88
CA LYS A 364 -8.44 -30.76 -15.08
C LYS A 364 -7.99 -31.72 -16.18
N GLU A 365 -7.57 -32.93 -15.82
CA GLU A 365 -7.00 -33.92 -16.73
C GLU A 365 -7.99 -35.06 -17.08
N THR A 366 -9.23 -35.00 -16.58
CA THR A 366 -10.28 -35.98 -16.85
C THR A 366 -11.57 -35.31 -17.30
N ASN A 367 -12.53 -36.10 -17.79
CA ASN A 367 -13.90 -35.63 -18.09
C ASN A 367 -14.87 -35.91 -16.93
N GLU A 368 -14.35 -36.19 -15.73
CA GLU A 368 -15.16 -36.57 -14.59
C GLU A 368 -15.71 -35.32 -13.88
N PRO A 369 -16.96 -35.35 -13.40
CA PRO A 369 -17.45 -34.35 -12.46
C PRO A 369 -16.55 -34.25 -11.22
N PHE A 370 -16.44 -33.06 -10.63
CA PHE A 370 -15.52 -32.80 -9.52
C PHE A 370 -15.81 -33.68 -8.29
N ASP A 371 -17.07 -33.93 -7.97
CA ASP A 371 -17.50 -34.81 -6.88
C ASP A 371 -17.07 -36.27 -7.09
N VAL A 372 -17.10 -36.75 -8.34
CA VAL A 372 -16.61 -38.10 -8.70
C VAL A 372 -15.09 -38.17 -8.53
N ALA A 373 -14.35 -37.18 -9.03
CA ALA A 373 -12.90 -37.11 -8.87
C ALA A 373 -12.50 -37.04 -7.38
N LEU A 374 -13.21 -36.22 -6.58
CA LEU A 374 -12.99 -36.11 -5.14
C LEU A 374 -13.25 -37.44 -4.42
N GLY A 375 -14.36 -38.11 -4.74
CA GLY A 375 -14.68 -39.44 -4.18
C GLY A 375 -13.58 -40.47 -4.46
N LYS A 376 -13.01 -40.48 -5.67
CA LYS A 376 -11.87 -41.34 -6.00
C LYS A 376 -10.60 -40.95 -5.25
N VAL A 377 -10.31 -39.66 -5.12
CA VAL A 377 -9.14 -39.16 -4.37
C VAL A 377 -9.24 -39.54 -2.89
N HIS A 378 -10.43 -39.53 -2.28
CA HIS A 378 -10.60 -40.02 -0.91
C HIS A 378 -10.19 -41.49 -0.76
N ALA A 379 -10.43 -42.33 -1.77
CA ALA A 379 -10.06 -43.74 -1.77
C ALA A 379 -8.56 -43.99 -2.04
N LEU A 380 -7.79 -42.98 -2.46
CA LEU A 380 -6.35 -43.11 -2.67
C LEU A 380 -5.59 -43.20 -1.35
N THR A 381 -4.49 -43.94 -1.39
CA THR A 381 -3.51 -43.95 -0.29
C THR A 381 -2.74 -42.61 -0.23
N GLN A 382 -2.08 -42.36 0.90
CA GLN A 382 -1.21 -41.17 1.07
C GLN A 382 -0.09 -41.12 0.03
N ASP A 383 0.54 -42.27 -0.28
CA ASP A 383 1.61 -42.34 -1.28
C ASP A 383 1.12 -41.98 -2.68
N GLN A 384 -0.04 -42.48 -3.08
CA GLN A 384 -0.65 -42.15 -4.38
C GLN A 384 -1.00 -40.65 -4.49
N LYS A 385 -1.48 -40.06 -3.39
CA LYS A 385 -1.73 -38.61 -3.29
C LYS A 385 -0.43 -37.81 -3.46
N GLU A 386 0.64 -38.24 -2.80
CA GLU A 386 1.96 -37.62 -2.91
C GLU A 386 2.56 -37.75 -4.31
N GLU A 387 2.38 -38.89 -4.99
CA GLU A 387 2.81 -39.08 -6.39
C GLU A 387 2.15 -38.07 -7.34
N ILE A 388 0.85 -37.84 -7.20
CA ILE A 388 0.12 -36.85 -7.99
C ILE A 388 0.65 -35.43 -7.72
N LEU A 389 0.83 -35.06 -6.44
CA LEU A 389 1.37 -33.75 -6.07
C LEU A 389 2.80 -33.56 -6.60
N LYS A 390 3.65 -34.58 -6.47
CA LYS A 390 5.03 -34.58 -6.98
C LYS A 390 5.07 -34.40 -8.49
N ALA A 391 4.19 -35.06 -9.23
CA ALA A 391 4.08 -34.88 -10.67
C ALA A 391 3.64 -33.45 -11.02
N ALA A 392 2.65 -32.90 -10.32
CA ALA A 392 2.12 -31.57 -10.58
C ALA A 392 3.10 -30.42 -10.23
N LEU A 393 4.00 -30.64 -9.27
CA LEU A 393 4.98 -29.65 -8.79
C LEU A 393 6.42 -29.95 -9.22
N LYS A 394 6.60 -30.87 -10.15
CA LYS A 394 7.92 -31.25 -10.67
C LYS A 394 8.68 -30.03 -11.19
N ASP A 395 10.00 -30.00 -10.94
CA ASP A 395 10.94 -28.96 -11.40
C ASP A 395 10.70 -27.55 -10.81
N ARG A 396 9.82 -27.44 -9.81
CA ARG A 396 9.59 -26.19 -9.08
C ARG A 396 10.78 -25.85 -8.16
N THR A 397 11.69 -25.02 -8.65
CA THR A 397 12.89 -24.59 -7.91
C THR A 397 12.87 -23.13 -7.47
N GLN A 398 11.96 -22.32 -8.03
CA GLN A 398 11.91 -20.88 -7.78
C GLN A 398 10.61 -20.47 -7.13
N LYS A 399 10.68 -19.55 -6.16
CA LYS A 399 9.52 -19.03 -5.41
C LYS A 399 8.49 -18.33 -6.31
N TYR A 400 8.95 -17.73 -7.42
CA TYR A 400 8.05 -17.07 -8.37
C TYR A 400 7.32 -18.06 -9.31
N TYR A 401 7.66 -19.36 -9.28
CA TYR A 401 6.90 -20.38 -9.98
C TYR A 401 5.62 -20.65 -9.19
N LYS A 402 4.48 -20.24 -9.74
CA LYS A 402 3.19 -20.36 -9.06
C LYS A 402 2.74 -21.83 -9.05
N VAL A 403 2.27 -22.31 -7.91
CA VAL A 403 1.58 -23.62 -7.82
C VAL A 403 0.31 -23.63 -8.69
N PRO A 404 -0.26 -24.78 -9.08
CA PRO A 404 -1.48 -24.85 -9.92
C PRO A 404 -2.72 -24.20 -9.29
N ARG A 405 -3.73 -23.86 -10.11
CA ARG A 405 -4.99 -23.25 -9.62
C ARG A 405 -5.80 -24.18 -8.73
N ALA A 406 -5.53 -25.49 -8.80
CA ALA A 406 -6.14 -26.47 -7.89
C ALA A 406 -5.92 -26.13 -6.40
N PHE A 407 -4.83 -25.44 -6.05
CA PHE A 407 -4.54 -24.93 -4.70
C PHE A 407 -5.51 -23.81 -4.25
N GLU A 408 -6.40 -23.33 -5.11
CA GLU A 408 -7.45 -22.37 -4.74
C GLU A 408 -8.68 -23.06 -4.13
N ASN A 409 -8.81 -24.40 -4.24
CA ASN A 409 -9.96 -25.17 -3.74
C ASN A 409 -10.00 -25.37 -2.22
N ALA A 410 -9.02 -24.86 -1.48
CA ALA A 410 -8.93 -24.97 -0.04
C ALA A 410 -8.51 -23.65 0.59
N PHE A 411 -8.95 -23.40 1.83
CA PHE A 411 -8.81 -22.12 2.50
C PHE A 411 -8.32 -22.21 3.94
N MET A 412 -7.86 -21.07 4.45
CA MET A 412 -7.48 -20.84 5.84
C MET A 412 -7.82 -19.41 6.26
N ARG A 413 -8.22 -19.24 7.53
CA ARG A 413 -8.46 -17.94 8.15
C ARG A 413 -7.50 -17.74 9.31
N PHE A 414 -6.73 -16.66 9.27
CA PHE A 414 -5.84 -16.26 10.34
C PHE A 414 -6.34 -14.97 10.99
N GLU A 415 -6.33 -14.90 12.32
CA GLU A 415 -6.30 -13.63 13.06
C GLU A 415 -4.85 -13.28 13.36
N ILE A 416 -4.47 -12.05 13.03
CA ILE A 416 -3.10 -11.58 13.17
C ILE A 416 -3.11 -10.25 13.90
N THR A 417 -2.19 -10.11 14.86
CA THR A 417 -1.87 -8.82 15.50
C THR A 417 -0.39 -8.55 15.31
N MET A 418 -0.02 -7.40 14.73
CA MET A 418 1.37 -6.97 14.54
C MET A 418 1.46 -5.45 14.44
N ASN A 419 2.66 -4.87 14.54
CA ASN A 419 2.83 -3.44 14.31
C ASN A 419 2.40 -3.02 12.89
N ILE A 420 1.88 -1.80 12.79
CA ILE A 420 1.37 -1.23 11.54
C ILE A 420 2.47 -1.13 10.48
N GLY A 421 3.72 -0.92 10.88
CA GLY A 421 4.88 -0.93 9.97
C GLY A 421 4.99 -2.23 9.18
N ALA A 422 5.00 -3.37 9.87
CA ALA A 422 5.06 -4.69 9.25
C ALA A 422 3.77 -5.03 8.48
N TRP A 423 2.60 -4.66 9.03
CA TRP A 423 1.33 -4.88 8.36
C TRP A 423 1.26 -4.16 7.01
N ARG A 424 1.73 -2.91 6.91
CA ARG A 424 1.81 -2.17 5.63
C ARG A 424 2.60 -2.94 4.57
N ASP A 425 3.59 -3.73 4.99
CA ASP A 425 4.41 -4.51 4.09
C ASP A 425 3.72 -5.81 3.62
N LEU A 426 2.91 -6.44 4.47
CA LEU A 426 2.08 -7.61 4.14
C LEU A 426 0.80 -7.23 3.37
N HIS A 427 0.22 -6.07 3.64
CA HIS A 427 -0.99 -5.54 2.99
C HIS A 427 -0.91 -5.54 1.45
N ARG A 428 0.32 -5.49 0.91
CA ARG A 428 0.59 -5.56 -0.54
C ARG A 428 0.20 -6.89 -1.21
N HIS A 429 -0.08 -7.94 -0.45
CA HIS A 429 -0.62 -9.19 -0.98
C HIS A 429 -2.15 -9.10 -1.05
N ARG A 430 -2.70 -8.92 -2.25
CA ARG A 430 -4.10 -8.53 -2.41
C ARG A 430 -5.02 -9.63 -2.92
N MET A 431 -4.46 -10.77 -3.32
CA MET A 431 -5.23 -11.92 -3.83
C MET A 431 -5.76 -12.82 -2.71
N HIS A 432 -6.28 -12.21 -1.65
CA HIS A 432 -6.99 -12.84 -0.54
C HIS A 432 -7.75 -11.74 0.22
N THR A 433 -8.53 -12.13 1.22
CA THR A 433 -9.20 -11.15 2.08
C THR A 433 -8.27 -10.69 3.18
N GLN A 434 -8.19 -9.36 3.35
CA GLN A 434 -7.59 -8.70 4.50
C GLN A 434 -8.65 -7.76 5.06
N GLU A 435 -9.09 -7.98 6.29
CA GLU A 435 -10.04 -7.10 6.98
C GLU A 435 -9.42 -6.69 8.30
N ARG A 436 -9.24 -5.39 8.51
CA ARG A 436 -8.56 -4.85 9.69
C ARG A 436 -9.49 -4.04 10.57
N GLN A 437 -9.15 -3.99 11.85
CA GLN A 437 -9.70 -2.97 12.74
C GLN A 437 -9.11 -1.58 12.40
N LEU A 438 -9.72 -0.52 12.93
CA LEU A 438 -9.13 0.82 12.90
C LEU A 438 -7.73 0.79 13.53
N PHE A 439 -6.86 1.74 13.15
CA PHE A 439 -5.62 1.92 13.90
C PHE A 439 -5.94 2.51 15.27
N THR A 440 -5.53 1.80 16.32
CA THR A 440 -5.82 2.18 17.71
C THR A 440 -4.61 1.94 18.58
N ILE A 441 -4.66 2.48 19.80
CA ILE A 441 -3.65 2.23 20.84
C ILE A 441 -3.97 0.98 21.67
N ALA A 442 -5.14 0.37 21.47
CA ALA A 442 -5.68 -0.68 22.36
C ALA A 442 -4.86 -1.98 22.36
N ASN A 443 -4.14 -2.27 21.27
CA ASN A 443 -3.27 -3.46 21.17
C ASN A 443 -1.81 -3.17 21.60
N GLY A 444 -1.56 -1.98 22.17
CA GLY A 444 -0.22 -1.49 22.52
C GLY A 444 0.68 -1.29 21.30
N PHE A 445 1.98 -1.15 21.55
CA PHE A 445 2.99 -0.93 20.51
C PHE A 445 4.23 -1.80 20.71
N ASP A 446 5.00 -1.98 19.64
CA ASP A 446 6.29 -2.67 19.66
C ASP A 446 7.43 -1.70 19.99
N ILE A 447 8.37 -2.18 20.81
CA ILE A 447 9.65 -1.53 21.07
C ILE A 447 10.71 -2.36 20.37
N PRO A 448 11.44 -1.81 19.37
CA PRO A 448 12.50 -2.56 18.71
C PRO A 448 13.54 -3.04 19.74
N PRO A 449 13.91 -4.34 19.73
CA PRO A 449 14.91 -4.86 20.66
C PRO A 449 16.26 -4.15 20.51
N GLU A 450 16.60 -3.68 19.31
CA GLU A 450 17.84 -2.96 19.06
C GLU A 450 17.91 -1.60 19.77
N LEU A 451 16.77 -0.95 19.99
CA LEU A 451 16.75 0.30 20.78
C LEU A 451 16.98 0.04 22.26
N LYS A 452 16.54 -1.10 22.78
CA LYS A 452 16.85 -1.52 24.16
C LYS A 452 18.34 -1.81 24.30
N GLU A 453 18.91 -2.54 23.34
CA GLU A 453 20.35 -2.83 23.32
C GLU A 453 21.20 -1.54 23.25
N ALA A 454 20.74 -0.55 22.49
CA ALA A 454 21.40 0.75 22.40
C ALA A 454 21.13 1.70 23.59
N GLY A 455 20.24 1.33 24.53
CA GLY A 455 19.83 2.20 25.65
C GLY A 455 18.99 3.41 25.23
N LEU A 456 18.32 3.35 24.08
CA LEU A 456 17.55 4.44 23.46
C LEU A 456 16.03 4.27 23.59
N ASP A 457 15.57 3.16 24.18
CA ASP A 457 14.16 2.79 24.26
C ASP A 457 13.33 3.73 25.15
N ALA A 458 13.88 4.27 26.24
CA ALA A 458 13.16 5.18 27.13
C ALA A 458 12.63 6.43 26.40
N ARG A 459 13.46 7.05 25.55
CA ARG A 459 13.08 8.22 24.75
C ARG A 459 12.01 7.87 23.72
N TYR A 460 12.16 6.72 23.07
CA TYR A 460 11.19 6.18 22.12
C TYR A 460 9.81 5.93 22.77
N ILE A 461 9.79 5.27 23.93
CA ILE A 461 8.56 4.95 24.69
C ILE A 461 7.85 6.25 25.12
N SER A 462 8.60 7.20 25.68
CA SER A 462 8.03 8.46 26.15
C SER A 462 7.36 9.25 25.01
N ALA A 463 7.97 9.27 23.83
CA ALA A 463 7.40 9.94 22.67
C ALA A 463 6.09 9.28 22.19
N ILE A 464 6.01 7.95 22.19
CA ILE A 464 4.79 7.22 21.84
C ILE A 464 3.68 7.45 22.88
N GLN A 465 3.99 7.39 24.17
CA GLN A 465 3.00 7.60 25.23
C GLN A 465 2.35 9.00 25.17
N LYS A 466 3.11 10.03 24.80
CA LYS A 466 2.55 11.38 24.59
C LYS A 466 1.48 11.41 23.49
N ILE A 467 1.69 10.70 22.38
CA ILE A 467 0.68 10.65 21.31
C ILE A 467 -0.50 9.74 21.70
N GLU A 468 -0.31 8.72 22.53
CA GLU A 468 -1.42 7.93 23.09
C GLU A 468 -2.36 8.77 23.96
N GLU A 469 -1.84 9.72 24.75
CA GLU A 469 -2.68 10.65 25.52
C GLU A 469 -3.53 11.54 24.61
N LEU A 470 -2.95 12.05 23.52
CA LEU A 470 -3.71 12.79 22.52
C LEU A 470 -4.74 11.91 21.81
N TYR A 471 -4.38 10.67 21.46
CA TYR A 471 -5.30 9.72 20.84
C TYR A 471 -6.58 9.58 21.67
N LYS A 472 -6.47 9.42 23.00
CA LYS A 472 -7.62 9.30 23.89
C LYS A 472 -8.54 10.51 23.79
N LYS A 473 -7.98 11.73 23.79
CA LYS A 473 -8.75 12.98 23.63
C LYS A 473 -9.45 13.05 22.28
N VAL A 474 -8.74 12.77 21.18
CA VAL A 474 -9.32 12.82 19.83
C VAL A 474 -10.39 11.74 19.64
N ALA A 475 -10.19 10.54 20.18
CA ALA A 475 -11.12 9.41 20.03
C ALA A 475 -12.48 9.64 20.69
N VAL A 476 -12.56 10.46 21.75
CA VAL A 476 -13.83 10.89 22.36
C VAL A 476 -14.68 11.67 21.36
N HIS A 477 -14.03 12.48 20.52
CA HIS A 477 -14.71 13.22 19.47
C HIS A 477 -14.95 12.34 18.25
N ASN A 478 -13.90 11.75 17.67
CA ASN A 478 -13.96 11.02 16.41
C ASN A 478 -12.90 9.89 16.34
N VAL A 479 -13.36 8.64 16.38
CA VAL A 479 -12.48 7.45 16.31
C VAL A 479 -11.78 7.27 14.96
N ASP A 480 -12.41 7.70 13.86
CA ASP A 480 -11.81 7.60 12.54
C ASP A 480 -10.67 8.61 12.41
N LEU A 481 -10.84 9.83 12.94
CA LEU A 481 -9.81 10.88 13.03
C LEU A 481 -8.67 10.49 13.98
N ALA A 482 -8.98 9.83 15.09
CA ALA A 482 -7.97 9.41 16.07
C ALA A 482 -6.89 8.48 15.49
N GLN A 483 -7.17 7.81 14.36
CA GLN A 483 -6.16 7.00 13.65
C GLN A 483 -4.90 7.82 13.28
N TYR A 484 -5.03 9.13 13.02
CA TYR A 484 -3.88 10.00 12.76
C TYR A 484 -2.94 10.15 13.97
N CYS A 485 -3.43 9.88 15.18
CA CYS A 485 -2.69 9.88 16.45
C CYS A 485 -2.11 8.51 16.82
N THR A 486 -1.90 7.63 15.84
CA THR A 486 -1.19 6.36 16.03
C THR A 486 0.13 6.39 15.30
N THR A 487 1.06 5.52 15.67
CA THR A 487 2.38 5.35 15.03
C THR A 487 2.49 3.98 14.38
N MET A 488 3.47 3.81 13.51
CA MET A 488 3.75 2.52 12.87
C MET A 488 4.12 1.41 13.88
N ALA A 489 4.52 1.77 15.11
CA ALA A 489 4.80 0.86 16.21
C ALA A 489 3.54 0.24 16.81
N HIS A 490 2.41 0.95 16.77
CA HIS A 490 1.17 0.44 17.34
C HIS A 490 0.70 -0.79 16.58
N ARG A 491 0.07 -1.71 17.30
CA ARG A 491 -0.37 -2.98 16.73
C ARG A 491 -1.77 -2.87 16.13
N VAL A 492 -1.91 -3.38 14.91
CA VAL A 492 -3.20 -3.55 14.24
C VAL A 492 -3.61 -5.03 14.31
N ARG A 493 -4.87 -5.27 14.66
CA ARG A 493 -5.51 -6.58 14.55
C ARG A 493 -6.26 -6.65 13.23
N PHE A 494 -6.05 -7.73 12.49
CA PHE A 494 -6.69 -7.97 11.22
C PHE A 494 -6.84 -9.47 10.97
N GLN A 495 -7.77 -9.85 10.09
CA GLN A 495 -7.87 -11.20 9.59
C GLN A 495 -7.31 -11.31 8.18
N GLN A 496 -6.68 -12.45 7.89
CA GLN A 496 -6.41 -12.91 6.53
C GLN A 496 -7.25 -14.15 6.24
N TYR A 497 -8.12 -14.08 5.23
CA TYR A 497 -8.80 -15.26 4.70
C TYR A 497 -8.28 -15.54 3.30
N GLN A 498 -7.50 -16.61 3.19
CA GLN A 498 -6.68 -16.92 2.02
C GLN A 498 -6.87 -18.37 1.57
N ASN A 499 -6.82 -18.57 0.26
CA ASN A 499 -6.68 -19.92 -0.29
C ASN A 499 -5.22 -20.39 -0.20
N PHE A 500 -4.99 -21.68 -0.38
CA PHE A 500 -3.64 -22.26 -0.30
C PHE A 500 -2.67 -21.70 -1.34
N ARG A 501 -3.14 -21.38 -2.55
CA ARG A 501 -2.29 -20.78 -3.59
C ARG A 501 -1.76 -19.41 -3.14
N ALA A 502 -2.61 -18.58 -2.53
CA ALA A 502 -2.23 -17.29 -1.98
C ALA A 502 -1.29 -17.43 -0.78
N PHE A 503 -1.54 -18.41 0.10
CA PHE A 503 -0.66 -18.71 1.22
C PHE A 503 0.75 -19.10 0.77
N PHE A 504 0.89 -20.00 -0.22
CA PHE A 504 2.19 -20.35 -0.80
C PHE A 504 2.93 -19.12 -1.33
N TRP A 505 2.21 -18.28 -2.09
CA TRP A 505 2.79 -17.08 -2.67
C TRP A 505 3.27 -16.08 -1.61
N GLU A 506 2.44 -15.83 -0.60
CA GLU A 506 2.76 -14.89 0.47
C GLU A 506 3.91 -15.39 1.34
N ALA A 507 3.81 -16.62 1.85
CA ALA A 507 4.79 -17.22 2.75
C ALA A 507 6.17 -17.29 2.11
N GLU A 508 6.28 -17.75 0.86
CA GLU A 508 7.57 -17.90 0.20
C GLU A 508 8.25 -16.54 -0.06
N LEU A 509 7.48 -15.53 -0.50
CA LEU A 509 8.02 -14.20 -0.78
C LEU A 509 8.40 -13.42 0.48
N ARG A 510 7.71 -13.67 1.59
CA ARG A 510 7.89 -12.90 2.83
C ARG A 510 8.89 -13.53 3.79
N THR A 511 9.23 -14.80 3.61
CA THR A 511 10.26 -15.50 4.38
C THR A 511 11.67 -15.38 3.78
N ILE A 512 11.89 -14.68 2.66
CA ILE A 512 13.25 -14.45 2.11
C ILE A 512 14.12 -13.61 3.06
N ALA A 513 15.46 -13.81 3.03
CA ALA A 513 16.44 -13.07 3.85
C ALA A 513 16.27 -11.54 3.82
N GLN A 514 15.84 -11.00 2.67
CA GLN A 514 15.56 -9.57 2.45
C GLN A 514 14.27 -9.08 3.14
N GLY A 515 13.50 -10.00 3.69
CA GLY A 515 12.26 -9.77 4.43
C GLY A 515 12.49 -9.02 5.73
N HIS A 516 11.55 -8.16 6.12
CA HIS A 516 11.58 -7.50 7.42
C HIS A 516 11.33 -8.53 8.54
N PRO A 517 12.08 -8.49 9.65
CA PRO A 517 11.97 -9.48 10.74
C PRO A 517 10.54 -9.68 11.25
N ASP A 518 9.80 -8.59 11.47
CA ASP A 518 8.45 -8.67 12.03
C ASP A 518 7.46 -9.48 11.19
N TYR A 519 7.37 -9.23 9.88
CA TYR A 519 6.47 -10.05 9.05
C TYR A 519 7.04 -11.43 8.75
N ARG A 520 8.37 -11.61 8.75
CA ARG A 520 8.99 -12.94 8.65
C ARG A 520 8.51 -13.82 9.80
N LYS A 521 8.58 -13.30 11.03
CA LYS A 521 8.09 -13.99 12.23
C LYS A 521 6.63 -14.40 12.08
N ILE A 522 5.78 -13.50 11.59
CA ILE A 522 4.36 -13.80 11.36
C ILE A 522 4.18 -14.93 10.34
N GLU A 523 4.89 -14.90 9.22
CA GLU A 523 4.81 -15.98 8.23
C GLU A 523 5.39 -17.29 8.76
N HIS A 524 6.47 -17.25 9.53
CA HIS A 524 7.00 -18.44 10.21
C HIS A 524 5.98 -19.05 11.16
N ASP A 525 5.29 -18.23 11.94
CA ASP A 525 4.26 -18.70 12.87
C ASP A 525 3.03 -19.25 12.14
N LYS A 526 2.62 -18.64 11.01
CA LYS A 526 1.61 -19.23 10.11
C LYS A 526 2.05 -20.60 9.59
N ILE A 527 3.29 -20.73 9.10
CA ILE A 527 3.82 -21.99 8.59
C ILE A 527 3.83 -23.07 9.67
N LYS A 528 4.26 -22.76 10.89
CA LYS A 528 4.27 -23.70 12.02
C LYS A 528 2.86 -24.20 12.40
N LEU A 529 1.84 -23.37 12.25
CA LEU A 529 0.44 -23.75 12.47
C LEU A 529 -0.12 -24.63 11.34
N VAL A 530 0.28 -24.38 10.10
CA VAL A 530 -0.25 -25.06 8.90
C VAL A 530 0.42 -26.42 8.65
N GLN A 531 1.72 -26.52 8.87
CA GLN A 531 2.51 -27.74 8.64
C GLN A 531 1.92 -29.03 9.25
N PRO A 532 1.53 -29.06 10.55
CA PRO A 532 1.00 -30.27 11.15
C PRO A 532 -0.40 -30.65 10.62
N ILE A 533 -1.14 -29.70 10.05
CA ILE A 533 -2.49 -29.92 9.52
C ILE A 533 -2.42 -30.48 8.09
N TYR A 534 -1.45 -30.01 7.28
CA TYR A 534 -1.34 -30.35 5.86
C TYR A 534 0.07 -30.82 5.49
N PRO A 535 0.46 -32.01 5.97
CA PRO A 535 1.82 -32.51 5.82
C PRO A 535 2.20 -32.79 4.36
N LEU A 536 1.27 -33.20 3.48
CA LEU A 536 1.60 -33.44 2.07
C LEU A 536 1.90 -32.13 1.35
N LEU A 537 1.05 -31.13 1.53
CA LEU A 537 1.19 -29.85 0.84
C LEU A 537 2.42 -29.09 1.32
N SER A 538 2.65 -29.07 2.64
CA SER A 538 3.70 -28.25 3.24
C SER A 538 5.11 -28.67 2.85
N LYS A 539 5.33 -29.91 2.40
CA LYS A 539 6.61 -30.40 1.84
C LYS A 539 7.11 -29.58 0.65
N TYR A 540 6.21 -28.92 -0.07
CA TYR A 540 6.51 -28.20 -1.30
C TYR A 540 6.64 -26.68 -1.12
N LEU A 541 6.54 -26.17 0.12
CA LEU A 541 6.76 -24.76 0.44
C LEU A 541 8.25 -24.42 0.34
N LEU A 542 8.58 -23.41 -0.47
CA LEU A 542 9.95 -22.89 -0.61
C LEU A 542 10.18 -21.72 0.38
N VAL A 543 10.20 -22.04 1.67
CA VAL A 543 10.30 -21.06 2.77
C VAL A 543 11.69 -21.05 3.37
N ASP A 544 12.11 -19.87 3.86
CA ASP A 544 13.36 -19.71 4.59
C ASP A 544 13.04 -19.40 6.07
N MET A 545 13.35 -20.36 6.94
CA MET A 545 13.07 -20.31 8.38
C MET A 545 14.23 -19.75 9.21
N GLY A 546 15.27 -19.19 8.58
CA GLY A 546 16.42 -18.60 9.27
C GLY A 546 16.13 -17.23 9.88
N ASP A 547 17.06 -16.73 10.68
CA ASP A 547 17.06 -15.37 11.25
C ASP A 547 18.30 -14.61 10.79
N TYR A 548 18.15 -13.30 10.53
CA TYR A 548 19.20 -12.47 9.92
C TYR A 548 19.26 -11.06 10.54
N ASP A 549 20.47 -10.60 10.88
CA ASP A 549 20.70 -9.23 11.37
C ASP A 549 20.55 -8.15 10.29
N PHE A 550 20.85 -8.52 9.04
CA PHE A 550 20.82 -7.65 7.87
C PHE A 550 20.15 -8.33 6.68
N ALA A 551 19.20 -7.63 6.07
CA ALA A 551 18.45 -8.13 4.92
C ALA A 551 19.27 -8.30 3.62
N ARG A 552 20.54 -7.86 3.56
CA ARG A 552 21.33 -7.73 2.30
C ARG A 552 22.67 -8.49 2.23
N ARG A 553 23.03 -9.29 3.25
CA ARG A 553 24.36 -9.92 3.27
C ARG A 553 24.51 -10.94 2.11
N GLY A 554 25.32 -10.60 1.10
CA GLY A 554 25.78 -11.54 0.05
C GLY A 554 25.31 -11.30 -1.40
N ASP A 555 24.36 -10.39 -1.66
CA ASP A 555 23.68 -10.31 -2.97
C ASP A 555 24.37 -9.41 -4.02
N THR A 556 25.33 -8.56 -3.63
CA THR A 556 25.88 -7.50 -4.50
C THR A 556 26.55 -8.06 -5.76
N LYS A 557 27.29 -9.16 -5.65
CA LYS A 557 27.99 -9.80 -6.78
C LYS A 557 27.01 -10.49 -7.75
N SER A 558 25.96 -11.11 -7.23
CA SER A 558 24.89 -11.74 -8.03
C SER A 558 24.08 -10.70 -8.81
N ILE A 559 23.77 -9.57 -8.17
CA ILE A 559 23.09 -8.44 -8.78
C ILE A 559 23.95 -7.82 -9.89
N GLN A 560 25.24 -7.57 -9.64
CA GLN A 560 26.15 -7.02 -10.65
C GLN A 560 26.23 -7.91 -11.90
N ARG A 561 26.39 -9.22 -11.72
CA ARG A 561 26.42 -10.16 -12.86
C ARG A 561 25.12 -10.11 -13.68
N LYS A 562 23.96 -10.12 -13.03
CA LYS A 562 22.66 -10.00 -13.71
C LYS A 562 22.49 -8.66 -14.42
N GLU A 563 23.00 -7.58 -13.83
CA GLU A 563 22.95 -6.25 -14.44
C GLU A 563 23.80 -6.18 -15.72
N GLU A 564 25.01 -6.77 -15.70
CA GLU A 564 25.87 -6.88 -16.87
C GLU A 564 25.23 -7.74 -17.98
N GLU A 565 24.64 -8.89 -17.63
CA GLU A 565 23.90 -9.74 -18.57
C GLU A 565 22.73 -8.98 -19.24
N LEU A 566 21.95 -8.22 -18.47
CA LEU A 566 20.83 -7.42 -19.00
C LEU A 566 21.31 -6.26 -19.87
N LYS A 567 22.35 -5.52 -19.46
CA LYS A 567 22.92 -4.43 -20.26
C LYS A 567 23.41 -4.92 -21.62
N LYS A 568 24.03 -6.11 -21.66
CA LYS A 568 24.47 -6.73 -22.91
C LYS A 568 23.27 -7.04 -23.83
N TYR A 569 22.20 -7.64 -23.28
CA TYR A 569 20.99 -7.96 -24.05
C TYR A 569 20.35 -6.74 -24.73
N PHE A 570 20.31 -5.58 -24.06
CA PHE A 570 19.72 -4.36 -24.62
C PHE A 570 20.65 -3.61 -25.57
N THR A 571 21.96 -3.72 -25.40
CA THR A 571 22.95 -3.13 -26.32
C THR A 571 22.99 -3.89 -27.65
N ASP A 572 22.88 -5.22 -27.63
CA ASP A 572 22.95 -6.07 -28.84
C ASP A 572 21.66 -6.05 -29.70
N LYS A 573 20.59 -5.39 -29.23
CA LYS A 573 19.29 -5.25 -29.92
C LYS A 573 19.02 -3.89 -30.55
N LYS A 574 19.96 -2.95 -30.42
CA LYS A 574 19.99 -1.70 -31.21
C LYS A 574 20.79 -1.92 -32.48
#